data_AF-A0A4T3F332-F1
#
_entry.id   AF-A0A4T3F332-F1
#
_cell.length_a   1.000
_cell.length_b   1.000
_cell.length_c   1.000
_cell.angle_alpha   90.00
_cell.angle_beta   90.00
_cell.angle_gamma   90.00
#
_symmetry.space_group_name_H-M   'P 1'
#
loop_
_entity.id
_entity.type
_entity.pdbx_description
1 polymer ?
#
loop_
_entity_poly.entity_id
_entity_poly.type
_entity_poly.pdbx_seq_one_letter_code
_entity_poly.pdbx_strand_id
1 'polypeptide(L)'
;MADQIAVNFAAIGHDNAVLATADHIKKFWDPRMKAQIFADDRSRLSPIAAAAIDKLAAGADPAPQTGATDFNEVDEVGHMDAG
;
A
#
# COMPACT_ATOMS: atom_id res chain seq x y z
N MET A 1 -0.95 -1.53 -13.31
CA MET A 1 0.34 -1.42 -12.59
C MET A 1 0.12 -1.24 -11.09
N ALA A 2 -0.68 -0.25 -10.64
CA ALA A 2 -0.98 -0.06 -9.21
C ALA A 2 -1.53 -1.32 -8.52
N ASP A 3 -2.43 -2.06 -9.19
CA ASP A 3 -2.99 -3.30 -8.61
C ASP A 3 -1.95 -4.41 -8.42
N GLN A 4 -0.95 -4.51 -9.29
CA GLN A 4 0.10 -5.52 -9.12
C GLN A 4 1.03 -5.19 -7.95
N ILE A 5 1.28 -3.90 -7.72
CA ILE A 5 2.01 -3.42 -6.54
C ILE A 5 1.21 -3.74 -5.27
N ALA A 6 -0.09 -3.45 -5.28
CA ALA A 6 -1.00 -3.75 -4.18
C ALA A 6 -1.06 -5.25 -3.85
N VAL A 7 -1.13 -6.13 -4.86
CA VAL A 7 -1.10 -7.59 -4.69
C VAL A 7 0.19 -8.04 -4.03
N ASN A 8 1.34 -7.47 -4.42
CA ASN A 8 2.62 -7.81 -3.81
C ASN A 8 2.68 -7.49 -2.31
N PHE A 9 2.02 -6.40 -1.88
CA PHE A 9 1.96 -6.02 -0.48
C PHE A 9 0.75 -6.60 0.27
N ALA A 10 -0.16 -7.33 -0.38
CA ALA A 10 -1.33 -7.88 0.31
C ALA A 10 -0.97 -8.81 1.50
N ALA A 11 0.22 -9.42 1.46
CA ALA A 11 0.72 -10.31 2.50
C ALA A 11 1.06 -9.61 3.84
N ILE A 12 1.34 -8.29 3.84
CA ILE A 12 1.68 -7.54 5.06
C ILE A 12 0.46 -6.95 5.79
N GLY A 13 -0.75 -7.33 5.37
CA GLY A 13 -2.02 -6.82 5.90
C GLY A 13 -2.51 -5.56 5.17
N HIS A 14 -3.82 -5.34 5.17
CA HIS A 14 -4.47 -4.33 4.33
C HIS A 14 -3.90 -2.91 4.56
N ASP A 15 -3.86 -2.45 5.80
CA ASP A 15 -3.43 -1.08 6.14
C ASP A 15 -1.97 -0.83 5.79
N ASN A 16 -1.08 -1.79 6.11
CA ASN A 16 0.33 -1.72 5.74
C ASN A 16 0.52 -1.80 4.22
N ALA A 17 -0.28 -2.61 3.52
CA ALA A 17 -0.25 -2.70 2.07
C ALA A 17 -0.63 -1.38 1.40
N VAL A 18 -1.60 -0.65 1.96
CA VAL A 18 -2.00 0.68 1.47
C VAL A 18 -0.83 1.66 1.62
N LEU A 19 -0.17 1.68 2.78
CA LEU A 19 0.97 2.57 3.03
C LEU A 19 2.17 2.24 2.14
N ALA A 20 2.53 0.96 2.02
CA ALA A 20 3.63 0.50 1.17
C ALA A 20 3.36 0.78 -0.31
N THR A 21 2.12 0.60 -0.77
CA THR A 21 1.72 0.91 -2.16
C THR A 21 1.81 2.42 -2.42
N ALA A 22 1.35 3.26 -1.49
CA ALA A 22 1.44 4.72 -1.62
C ALA A 22 2.89 5.21 -1.68
N ASP A 23 3.75 4.70 -0.78
CA ASP A 23 5.18 5.02 -0.76
C ASP A 23 5.88 4.58 -2.05
N HIS A 24 5.59 3.38 -2.55
CA HIS A 24 6.15 2.87 -3.80
C HIS A 24 5.75 3.75 -5.01
N ILE A 25 4.46 4.08 -5.14
CA ILE A 25 3.99 4.97 -6.21
C ILE A 25 4.64 6.35 -6.10
N LYS A 26 4.76 6.90 -4.89
CA LYS A 26 5.41 8.20 -4.69
C LYS A 26 6.88 8.18 -5.11
N LYS A 27 7.63 7.14 -4.76
CA LYS A 27 9.07 7.02 -5.02
C LYS A 27 9.41 6.67 -6.46
N PHE A 28 8.68 5.74 -7.07
CA PHE A 28 9.07 5.13 -8.34
C PHE A 28 8.30 5.64 -9.55
N TRP A 29 7.13 6.28 -9.36
CA TRP A 29 6.39 6.82 -10.48
C TRP A 29 6.80 8.26 -10.78
N ASP A 30 6.78 8.60 -12.06
CA ASP A 30 6.99 9.97 -12.51
C ASP A 30 5.76 10.85 -12.25
N PRO A 31 5.92 12.19 -12.13
CA PRO A 31 4.82 13.12 -11.91
C PRO A 31 3.66 12.97 -12.91
N ARG A 32 3.98 12.64 -14.18
CA ARG A 32 2.97 12.42 -15.23
C ARG A 32 2.12 11.17 -14.98
N MET A 33 2.72 10.08 -14.53
CA MET A 33 1.99 8.84 -14.20
C MET A 33 1.05 9.05 -13.01
N LYS A 34 1.53 9.78 -11.99
CA LYS A 34 0.70 10.16 -10.82
C LYS A 34 -0.49 11.02 -11.25
N ALA A 35 -0.26 12.02 -12.10
CA ALA A 35 -1.34 12.85 -12.63
C ALA A 35 -2.38 12.04 -13.42
N GLN A 36 -1.94 11.06 -14.21
CA GLN A 36 -2.86 10.18 -14.95
C GLN A 36 -3.71 9.33 -14.01
N ILE A 37 -3.11 8.66 -13.02
CA ILE A 37 -3.87 7.80 -12.11
C ILE A 37 -4.80 8.59 -11.18
N PHE A 38 -4.45 9.84 -10.85
CA PHE A 38 -5.35 10.72 -10.10
C PHE A 38 -6.58 11.15 -10.90
N ALA A 39 -6.44 11.25 -12.22
CA ALA A 39 -7.52 11.62 -13.15
C ALA A 39 -8.33 10.40 -13.65
N ASP A 40 -7.80 9.19 -13.49
CA ASP A 40 -8.46 7.94 -13.90
C ASP A 40 -9.53 7.49 -12.90
N ASP A 41 -10.40 6.59 -13.34
CA ASP A 41 -11.48 6.04 -12.50
C ASP A 41 -10.94 5.03 -11.49
N ARG A 42 -10.82 5.48 -10.24
CA ARG A 42 -10.30 4.69 -9.11
C ARG A 42 -11.22 3.55 -8.70
N SER A 43 -12.48 3.55 -9.11
CA SER A 43 -13.43 2.46 -8.80
C SER A 43 -13.02 1.14 -9.45
N ARG A 44 -12.18 1.19 -10.49
CA ARG A 44 -11.64 0.02 -11.19
C ARG A 44 -10.38 -0.56 -10.55
N LEU A 45 -9.82 0.14 -9.57
CA LEU A 45 -8.64 -0.30 -8.84
C LEU A 45 -9.03 -1.24 -7.70
N SER A 46 -8.08 -2.07 -7.29
CA SER A 46 -8.20 -2.84 -6.05
C SER A 46 -8.36 -1.91 -4.84
N PRO A 47 -9.04 -2.36 -3.76
CA PRO A 47 -9.25 -1.54 -2.56
C PRO A 47 -7.95 -0.93 -1.98
N ILE A 48 -6.86 -1.72 -1.99
CA ILE A 48 -5.53 -1.27 -1.52
C ILE A 48 -4.98 -0.16 -2.43
N ALA A 49 -5.03 -0.34 -3.75
CA ALA A 49 -4.54 0.64 -4.70
C ALA A 49 -5.37 1.94 -4.65
N ALA A 50 -6.70 1.84 -4.60
CA ALA A 50 -7.59 2.99 -4.47
C ALA A 50 -7.28 3.81 -3.20
N ALA A 51 -7.18 3.15 -2.04
CA ALA A 51 -6.85 3.79 -0.78
C ALA A 51 -5.44 4.41 -0.79
N ALA A 52 -4.47 3.79 -1.46
CA ALA A 52 -3.12 4.32 -1.59
C ALA A 52 -3.10 5.61 -2.41
N ILE A 53 -3.82 5.64 -3.53
CA ILE A 53 -3.99 6.82 -4.36
C ILE A 53 -4.72 7.93 -3.61
N ASP A 54 -5.76 7.61 -2.83
CA ASP A 54 -6.48 8.59 -2.02
C ASP A 54 -5.58 9.22 -0.94
N LYS A 55 -4.72 8.45 -0.28
CA LYS A 55 -3.71 8.99 0.65
C LYS A 55 -2.76 9.97 -0.04
N LEU A 56 -2.25 9.61 -1.21
CA LEU A 56 -1.37 10.50 -1.98
C LEU A 56 -2.09 11.77 -2.44
N ALA A 57 -3.36 11.67 -2.84
CA ALA A 57 -4.19 12.80 -3.24
C ALA A 57 -4.51 13.74 -2.07
N ALA A 58 -4.65 13.21 -0.85
CA ALA A 58 -4.81 13.98 0.38
C ALA A 58 -3.54 14.73 0.81
N GLY A 59 -2.41 14.55 0.10
CA GLY A 59 -1.13 15.13 0.47
C GLY A 59 -0.53 14.47 1.71
N ALA A 60 -1.02 13.30 2.11
CA ALA A 60 -0.37 12.51 3.14
C ALA A 60 1.01 12.14 2.61
N ASP A 61 2.05 12.55 3.33
CA ASP A 61 3.38 12.01 3.14
C ASP A 61 3.40 10.67 3.88
N PRO A 62 3.26 9.51 3.20
CA PRO A 62 3.50 8.25 3.89
C PRO A 62 4.93 8.33 4.38
N ALA A 63 5.12 8.29 5.71
CA ALA A 63 6.44 8.23 6.29
C ALA A 63 7.22 7.17 5.52
N PRO A 64 8.44 7.51 5.02
CA PRO A 64 9.21 6.59 4.22
C PRO A 64 9.20 5.25 4.93
N GLN A 65 8.77 4.20 4.23
CA GLN A 65 8.98 2.83 4.70
C GLN A 65 10.48 2.53 4.55
N THR A 66 11.33 3.38 5.15
CA THR A 66 12.76 3.18 5.34
C THR A 66 12.95 2.81 6.79
N GLY A 67 12.46 1.61 7.11
CA GLY A 67 13.09 0.70 8.04
C GLY A 67 13.40 -0.58 7.25
N ALA A 68 14.23 -1.44 7.81
CA ALA A 68 14.31 -2.88 7.56
C ALA A 68 13.07 -3.47 6.86
N THR A 69 13.15 -4.42 5.93
CA THR A 69 13.24 -5.85 6.28
C THR A 69 12.53 -6.33 7.56
N ASP A 70 11.60 -5.59 8.15
CA ASP A 70 10.63 -6.10 9.13
C ASP A 70 9.45 -6.77 8.39
N PHE A 71 9.80 -7.60 7.40
CA PHE A 71 8.89 -8.51 6.71
C PHE A 71 8.51 -9.71 7.61
N ASN A 72 8.86 -9.68 8.90
CA ASN A 72 8.63 -10.76 9.86
C ASN A 72 8.39 -10.23 11.28
N GLU A 73 7.38 -9.38 11.46
CA GLU A 73 6.62 -9.45 12.72
C GLU A 73 5.29 -10.12 12.38
N VAL A 74 5.36 -11.45 12.47
CA VAL A 74 4.22 -12.35 12.43
C VAL A 74 3.27 -11.99 13.56
N ASP A 75 2.12 -11.39 13.23
CA ASP A 75 0.98 -11.38 14.16
C ASP A 75 0.33 -12.78 14.11
N GLU A 76 1.08 -13.80 14.55
CA GLU A 76 0.51 -15.06 15.00
C GLU A 76 0.09 -14.88 16.47
N VAL A 77 -1.04 -14.19 16.70
CA VAL A 77 -1.83 -14.44 17.90
C VAL A 77 -2.67 -15.69 17.65
N GLY A 78 -1.97 -16.83 17.54
CA GLY A 78 -2.52 -18.16 17.66
C GLY A 78 -2.62 -18.52 19.13
N HIS A 79 -3.64 -17.99 19.82
CA HIS A 79 -3.98 -18.47 21.16
C HIS A 79 -4.58 -19.87 21.03
N MET A 80 -3.73 -20.90 21.11
CA MET A 80 -4.16 -22.28 21.32
C MET A 80 -4.15 -22.57 22.81
N ASP A 81 -5.29 -22.34 23.46
CA ASP A 81 -5.61 -22.95 24.75
C ASP A 81 -5.99 -24.42 24.50
N ALA A 82 -5.10 -25.34 24.87
CA ALA A 82 -5.38 -26.76 24.94
C ALA A 82 -5.11 -27.26 26.36
N GLY A 83 -6.22 -27.41 27.10
CA GLY A 83 -6.60 -28.50 28.03
C GLY A 83 -5.53 -29.21 28.84
#